data_AF-A0A848DK50-F1
#
_entry.id   AF-A0A848DK50-F1
#
_cell.length_a   1.000
_cell.length_b   1.000
_cell.length_c   1.000
_cell.angle_alpha   90.00
_cell.angle_beta   90.00
_cell.angle_gamma   90.00
#
_symmetry.space_group_name_H-M   'P 1'
#
loop_
_entity.id
_entity.type
_entity.pdbx_description
1 polymer ?
#
loop_
_entity_poly.entity_id
_entity_poly.type
_entity_poly.pdbx_seq_one_letter_code
_entity_poly.pdbx_strand_id
1 'polypeptide(L)'
;MIDEPVSGFRLDLDLVGAFVDGRLNDAGVAELADQVAMLMPFHASMPIALVATLQRVEHRLGGEAEMLAWLDRHPGRPRMTTRSYGVIALLDEVGGLRPVVTALRELRAREPDPPGLAPFLIPDTTSATLPSVAQGIESLLGDDRPAEAVGVAVEAAEWVGRLAPRAAELDAELADLGERAERAAAAAREAVPETSAGGPPGDAGDGRAAPGDAIGADTPAASGEPRRDR
;
A
#
# COMPACT_ATOMS: atom_id res chain seq x y z
N MET A 1 -29.96 -19.81 6.76
CA MET A 1 -29.01 -19.45 5.69
C MET A 1 -28.20 -18.31 6.27
N ILE A 2 -26.91 -18.54 6.48
CA ILE A 2 -26.03 -17.61 7.19
C ILE A 2 -25.70 -16.50 6.22
N ASP A 3 -26.18 -15.29 6.51
CA ASP A 3 -25.84 -14.06 5.82
C ASP A 3 -25.14 -13.17 6.85
N GLU A 4 -23.94 -13.58 7.25
CA GLU A 4 -23.01 -12.68 7.92
C GLU A 4 -22.26 -11.92 6.83
N PRO A 5 -22.34 -10.59 6.77
CA PRO A 5 -21.54 -9.83 5.82
C PRO A 5 -20.07 -10.01 6.20
N VAL A 6 -19.26 -10.46 5.24
CA VAL A 6 -17.80 -10.42 5.36
C VAL A 6 -17.42 -8.94 5.50
N SER A 7 -17.20 -8.52 6.74
CA SER A 7 -17.13 -7.13 7.21
C SER A 7 -15.91 -6.31 6.73
N GLY A 8 -15.23 -6.73 5.65
CA GLY A 8 -14.04 -6.04 5.13
C GLY A 8 -14.25 -5.27 3.82
N PHE A 9 -15.20 -5.69 2.99
CA PHE A 9 -15.37 -5.15 1.64
C PHE A 9 -16.61 -4.28 1.55
N ARG A 10 -16.44 -2.96 1.36
CA ARG A 10 -17.55 -2.02 1.18
C ARG A 10 -17.45 -1.35 -0.17
N LEU A 11 -18.36 -1.72 -1.06
CA LEU A 11 -18.67 -0.98 -2.29
C LEU A 11 -20.12 -0.53 -2.20
N ASP A 12 -20.35 0.78 -2.22
CA ASP A 12 -21.69 1.34 -2.15
C ASP A 12 -22.42 1.12 -3.48
N LEU A 13 -23.45 0.28 -3.44
CA LEU A 13 -24.23 -0.08 -4.63
C LEU A 13 -25.02 1.10 -5.21
N ASP A 14 -25.40 2.08 -4.38
CA ASP A 14 -26.11 3.27 -4.82
C ASP A 14 -25.14 4.23 -5.53
N LEU A 15 -23.90 4.36 -5.03
CA LEU A 15 -22.84 5.08 -5.74
C LEU A 15 -22.53 4.43 -7.09
N VAL A 16 -22.37 3.10 -7.13
CA VAL A 16 -22.13 2.37 -8.38
C VAL A 16 -23.30 2.59 -9.35
N GLY A 17 -24.54 2.48 -8.89
CA GLY A 17 -25.73 2.72 -9.71
C GLY A 17 -25.76 4.14 -10.28
N ALA A 18 -25.55 5.14 -9.44
CA ALA A 18 -25.50 6.54 -9.87
C ALA A 18 -24.32 6.83 -10.81
N PHE A 19 -23.18 6.17 -10.64
CA PHE A 19 -22.02 6.31 -11.53
C PHE A 19 -22.30 5.75 -12.91
N VAL A 20 -22.84 4.54 -12.97
CA VAL A 20 -23.23 3.87 -14.23
C VAL A 20 -24.24 4.72 -15.00
N ASP A 21 -25.22 5.31 -14.29
CA ASP A 21 -26.23 6.19 -14.87
C ASP A 21 -25.73 7.60 -15.21
N GLY A 22 -24.48 7.95 -14.87
CA GLY A 22 -23.92 9.29 -15.09
C GLY A 22 -24.56 10.39 -14.22
N ARG A 23 -25.06 10.02 -13.04
CA ARG A 23 -25.76 10.90 -12.08
C ARG A 23 -24.89 11.34 -10.90
N LEU A 24 -23.69 10.78 -10.72
CA LEU A 24 -22.78 11.24 -9.67
C LEU A 24 -22.19 12.62 -9.99
N ASN A 25 -22.07 13.43 -8.95
CA ASN A 25 -21.24 14.63 -8.98
C ASN A 25 -19.77 14.28 -8.70
N ASP A 26 -18.88 15.26 -8.80
CA ASP A 26 -17.43 15.05 -8.64
C ASP A 26 -17.06 14.43 -7.28
N ALA A 27 -17.72 14.85 -6.20
CA ALA A 27 -17.49 14.30 -4.86
C ALA A 27 -17.87 12.81 -4.78
N GLY A 28 -19.01 12.43 -5.35
CA GLY A 28 -19.43 11.03 -5.42
C GLY A 28 -18.52 10.18 -6.31
N VAL A 29 -18.00 10.74 -7.40
CA VAL A 29 -17.02 10.05 -8.25
C VAL A 29 -15.72 9.82 -7.50
N ALA A 30 -15.23 10.80 -6.75
CA ALA A 30 -14.02 10.66 -5.94
C ALA A 30 -14.19 9.61 -4.82
N GLU A 31 -15.33 9.62 -4.14
CA GLU A 31 -15.68 8.60 -3.14
C GLU A 31 -15.71 7.19 -3.74
N LEU A 32 -16.35 7.02 -4.91
CA LEU A 32 -16.37 5.74 -5.59
C LEU A 32 -14.96 5.29 -6.01
N ALA A 33 -14.11 6.22 -6.45
CA ALA A 33 -12.73 5.92 -6.79
C ALA A 33 -11.93 5.40 -5.59
N ASP A 34 -12.12 5.99 -4.40
CA ASP A 34 -11.50 5.51 -3.16
C ASP A 34 -11.96 4.08 -2.82
N GLN A 35 -13.27 3.81 -2.91
CA GLN A 35 -13.83 2.49 -2.67
C GLN A 35 -13.31 1.44 -3.66
N VAL A 36 -13.22 1.77 -4.95
CA VAL A 36 -12.64 0.87 -5.96
C VAL A 36 -11.17 0.60 -5.66
N ALA A 37 -10.38 1.64 -5.35
CA ALA A 37 -8.96 1.51 -5.04
C ALA A 37 -8.68 0.63 -3.81
N MET A 38 -9.56 0.66 -2.82
CA MET A 38 -9.50 -0.21 -1.64
C MET A 38 -9.78 -1.69 -1.97
N LEU A 39 -10.54 -1.97 -3.03
CA LEU A 39 -10.92 -3.34 -3.41
C LEU A 39 -9.91 -4.02 -4.34
N MET A 40 -9.11 -3.24 -5.08
CA MET A 40 -8.13 -3.76 -6.05
C MET A 40 -7.21 -4.87 -5.47
N PRO A 41 -6.62 -4.72 -4.26
CA PRO A 41 -5.72 -5.72 -3.68
C PRO A 41 -6.35 -7.09 -3.40
N PHE A 42 -7.67 -7.16 -3.44
CA PHE A 42 -8.43 -8.35 -3.08
C PHE A 42 -9.02 -9.05 -4.29
N HIS A 43 -8.59 -8.72 -5.51
CA HIS A 43 -9.13 -9.25 -6.76
C HIS A 43 -9.24 -10.79 -6.81
N ALA A 44 -8.31 -11.51 -6.19
CA ALA A 44 -8.33 -12.98 -6.12
C ALA A 44 -9.26 -13.57 -5.05
N SER A 45 -9.66 -12.80 -4.04
CA SER A 45 -10.42 -13.25 -2.87
C SER A 45 -11.78 -12.57 -2.70
N MET A 46 -12.13 -11.64 -3.60
CA MET A 46 -13.41 -10.93 -3.58
C MET A 46 -14.60 -11.88 -3.78
N PRO A 47 -15.71 -11.69 -3.02
CA PRO A 47 -16.98 -12.34 -3.29
C PRO A 47 -17.47 -12.09 -4.73
N ILE A 48 -18.05 -13.10 -5.38
CA ILE A 48 -18.54 -13.02 -6.77
C ILE A 48 -19.48 -11.82 -6.99
N ALA A 49 -20.34 -11.50 -6.02
CA ALA A 49 -21.25 -10.36 -6.11
C ALA A 49 -20.52 -9.01 -6.19
N LEU A 50 -19.39 -8.85 -5.48
CA LEU A 50 -18.57 -7.65 -5.55
C LEU A 50 -17.79 -7.59 -6.86
N VAL A 51 -17.27 -8.73 -7.34
CA VAL A 51 -16.65 -8.80 -8.68
C VAL A 51 -17.62 -8.35 -9.75
N ALA A 52 -18.86 -8.87 -9.75
CA ALA A 52 -19.89 -8.45 -10.70
C ALA A 52 -20.25 -6.97 -10.59
N THR A 53 -20.19 -6.40 -9.38
CA THR A 53 -20.44 -4.96 -9.16
C THR A 53 -19.30 -4.12 -9.72
N LEU A 54 -18.04 -4.50 -9.47
CA LEU A 54 -16.87 -3.81 -10.00
C LEU A 54 -16.81 -3.87 -11.52
N GLN A 55 -17.18 -5.01 -12.11
CA GLN A 55 -17.29 -5.17 -13.57
C GLN A 55 -18.26 -4.18 -14.21
N ARG A 56 -19.32 -3.73 -13.50
CA ARG A 56 -20.22 -2.69 -14.01
C ARG A 56 -19.52 -1.33 -14.09
N VAL A 57 -18.68 -1.00 -13.12
CA VAL A 57 -17.86 0.21 -13.11
C VAL A 57 -16.84 0.14 -14.24
N GLU A 58 -16.12 -0.97 -14.33
CA GLU A 58 -15.13 -1.24 -15.39
C GLU A 58 -15.75 -1.11 -16.79
N HIS A 59 -16.89 -1.77 -17.03
CA HIS A 59 -17.59 -1.72 -18.32
C HIS A 59 -18.02 -0.29 -18.66
N ARG A 60 -18.49 0.48 -17.67
CA ARG A 60 -18.89 1.88 -17.86
C ARG A 60 -17.71 2.77 -18.25
N LEU A 61 -16.52 2.47 -17.73
CA LEU A 61 -15.27 3.18 -18.01
C LEU A 61 -14.64 2.77 -19.34
N GLY A 62 -14.93 1.57 -19.84
CA GLY A 62 -14.40 1.07 -21.11
C GLY A 62 -13.38 -0.06 -20.96
N GLY A 63 -13.32 -0.71 -19.80
CA GLY A 63 -12.39 -1.81 -19.51
C GLY A 63 -11.36 -1.44 -18.43
N GLU A 64 -10.57 -2.44 -18.02
CA GLU A 64 -9.55 -2.33 -16.97
C GLU A 64 -8.56 -1.16 -17.18
N ALA A 65 -8.04 -0.99 -18.40
CA ALA A 65 -7.08 0.09 -18.69
C ALA A 65 -7.68 1.49 -18.42
N GLU A 66 -8.93 1.71 -18.80
CA GLU A 66 -9.63 2.98 -18.53
C GLU A 66 -10.02 3.12 -17.05
N MET A 67 -10.26 2.01 -16.35
CA MET A 67 -10.46 2.02 -14.90
C MET A 67 -9.20 2.48 -14.16
N LEU A 68 -8.03 1.94 -14.51
CA LEU A 68 -6.76 2.40 -13.95
C LEU A 68 -6.48 3.86 -14.30
N ALA A 69 -6.67 4.26 -15.56
CA ALA A 69 -6.53 5.66 -15.95
C ALA A 69 -7.53 6.60 -15.22
N TRP A 70 -8.72 6.11 -14.89
CA TRP A 70 -9.70 6.85 -14.09
C TRP A 70 -9.28 6.98 -12.64
N LEU A 71 -8.82 5.92 -11.98
CA LEU A 71 -8.30 5.96 -10.61
C LEU A 71 -7.11 6.92 -10.48
N ASP A 72 -6.21 6.92 -11.47
CA ASP A 72 -5.03 7.77 -11.48
C ASP A 72 -5.33 9.29 -11.44
N ARG A 73 -6.48 9.69 -12.00
CA ARG A 73 -6.93 11.09 -12.01
C ARG A 73 -7.35 11.58 -10.62
N HIS A 74 -7.65 10.68 -9.67
CA HIS A 74 -8.11 11.04 -8.33
C HIS A 74 -6.95 11.04 -7.33
N PRO A 75 -6.69 12.16 -6.63
CA PRO A 75 -5.60 12.23 -5.65
C PRO A 75 -5.86 11.32 -4.45
N GLY A 76 -4.80 11.02 -3.68
CA GLY A 76 -4.89 10.17 -2.50
C GLY A 76 -4.78 8.69 -2.84
N ARG A 77 -5.55 7.84 -2.16
CA ARG A 77 -5.52 6.37 -2.30
C ARG A 77 -5.69 5.91 -3.76
N PRO A 78 -6.62 6.43 -4.59
CA PRO A 78 -6.79 5.94 -5.96
C PRO A 78 -5.53 6.04 -6.82
N ARG A 79 -4.87 7.20 -6.80
CA ARG A 79 -3.59 7.41 -7.50
C ARG A 79 -2.48 6.53 -6.91
N MET A 80 -2.33 6.49 -5.59
CA MET A 80 -1.31 5.66 -4.93
C MET A 80 -1.46 4.18 -5.32
N THR A 81 -2.66 3.62 -5.18
CA THR A 81 -2.96 2.23 -5.59
C THR A 81 -2.60 2.02 -7.06
N THR A 82 -3.08 2.87 -7.96
CA THR A 82 -2.84 2.71 -9.41
C THR A 82 -1.36 2.74 -9.76
N ARG A 83 -0.60 3.67 -9.18
CA ARG A 83 0.84 3.79 -9.44
C ARG A 83 1.64 2.64 -8.84
N SER A 84 1.22 2.11 -7.68
CA SER A 84 1.77 0.86 -7.14
C SER A 84 1.49 -0.35 -8.05
N TYR A 85 0.30 -0.45 -8.64
CA TYR A 85 -0.02 -1.50 -9.63
C TYR A 85 0.84 -1.41 -10.89
N GLY A 86 1.23 -0.21 -11.32
CA GLY A 86 2.20 -0.03 -12.40
C GLY A 86 3.57 -0.66 -12.09
N VAL A 87 4.03 -0.58 -10.83
CA VAL A 87 5.27 -1.25 -10.39
C VAL A 87 5.06 -2.76 -10.26
N ILE A 88 3.95 -3.22 -9.68
CA ILE A 88 3.60 -4.65 -9.58
C ILE A 88 3.64 -5.30 -10.97
N ALA A 89 2.99 -4.70 -11.97
CA ALA A 89 2.99 -5.19 -13.33
C ALA A 89 4.41 -5.30 -13.92
N LEU A 90 5.27 -4.31 -13.68
CA LEU A 90 6.69 -4.38 -14.07
C LEU A 90 7.41 -5.57 -13.41
N LEU A 91 7.25 -5.75 -12.11
CA LEU A 91 7.89 -6.82 -11.34
C LEU A 91 7.43 -8.21 -11.81
N ASP A 92 6.14 -8.38 -12.07
CA ASP A 92 5.56 -9.64 -12.53
C ASP A 92 6.01 -9.98 -13.95
N GLU A 93 6.07 -8.99 -14.85
CA GLU A 93 6.53 -9.18 -16.22
C GLU A 93 7.99 -9.64 -16.28
N VAL A 94 8.86 -9.02 -15.49
CA VAL A 94 10.32 -9.23 -15.59
C VAL A 94 10.85 -10.30 -14.62
N GLY A 95 10.11 -10.60 -13.55
CA GLY A 95 10.54 -11.50 -12.47
C GLY A 95 10.79 -12.95 -12.91
N GLY A 96 10.12 -13.41 -13.96
CA GLY A 96 10.31 -14.74 -14.54
C GLY A 96 11.48 -14.85 -15.51
N LEU A 97 12.05 -13.73 -15.96
CA LEU A 97 13.04 -13.72 -17.03
C LEU A 97 14.40 -14.19 -16.53
N ARG A 98 14.99 -15.20 -17.18
CA ARG A 98 16.30 -15.75 -16.79
C ARG A 98 17.41 -14.69 -16.73
N PRO A 99 17.54 -13.75 -17.68
CA PRO A 99 18.53 -12.67 -17.59
C PRO A 99 18.37 -11.83 -16.33
N VAL A 100 17.13 -11.49 -15.97
CA VAL A 100 16.78 -10.70 -14.78
C VAL A 100 17.11 -11.47 -13.51
N VAL A 101 16.70 -12.73 -13.39
CA VAL A 101 17.03 -13.58 -12.22
C VAL A 101 18.54 -13.74 -12.05
N THR A 102 19.28 -13.83 -13.15
CA THR A 102 20.75 -13.93 -13.12
C THR A 102 21.38 -12.63 -12.63
N ALA A 103 20.98 -11.49 -13.20
CA ALA A 103 21.41 -10.17 -12.74
C ALA A 103 21.06 -9.91 -11.26
N LEU A 104 19.87 -10.35 -10.83
CA LEU A 104 19.39 -10.24 -9.46
C LEU A 104 20.26 -11.04 -8.48
N ARG A 105 20.63 -12.28 -8.84
CA ARG A 105 21.56 -13.11 -8.05
C ARG A 105 22.92 -12.45 -7.90
N GLU A 106 23.47 -11.95 -9.00
CA GLU A 106 24.76 -11.25 -9.00
C GLU A 106 24.72 -9.95 -8.19
N LEU A 107 23.58 -9.25 -8.18
CA LEU A 107 23.37 -8.06 -7.34
C LEU A 107 23.26 -8.45 -5.86
N ARG A 108 22.41 -9.42 -5.50
CA ARG A 108 22.22 -9.88 -4.12
C ARG A 108 23.46 -10.51 -3.49
N ALA A 109 24.36 -11.08 -4.30
CA ALA A 109 25.66 -11.54 -3.81
C ALA A 109 26.55 -10.39 -3.27
N ARG A 110 26.31 -9.16 -3.73
CA ARG A 110 27.04 -7.95 -3.31
C ARG A 110 26.25 -7.12 -2.31
N GLU A 111 24.93 -7.11 -2.46
CA GLU A 111 23.98 -6.35 -1.64
C GLU A 111 22.79 -7.26 -1.26
N PRO A 112 22.91 -8.06 -0.18
CA PRO A 112 21.93 -9.10 0.15
C PRO A 112 20.53 -8.56 0.45
N ASP A 113 20.49 -7.43 1.15
CA ASP A 113 19.30 -6.81 1.73
C ASP A 113 19.21 -5.34 1.29
N PRO A 114 18.68 -5.06 0.08
CA PRO A 114 18.41 -3.69 -0.35
C PRO A 114 17.51 -2.97 0.67
N PRO A 115 17.80 -1.68 0.98
CA PRO A 115 16.99 -0.89 1.90
C PRO A 115 15.49 -0.93 1.56
N GLY A 116 14.63 -0.99 2.58
CA GLY A 116 13.16 -0.95 2.40
C GLY A 116 12.52 -2.25 1.86
N LEU A 117 13.28 -3.16 1.25
CA LEU A 117 12.73 -4.37 0.63
C LEU A 117 12.92 -5.64 1.47
N ALA A 118 13.85 -5.64 2.43
CA ALA A 118 14.20 -6.81 3.23
C ALA A 118 12.99 -7.61 3.79
N PRO A 119 11.90 -6.99 4.29
CA PRO A 119 10.73 -7.72 4.79
C PRO A 119 9.99 -8.55 3.73
N PHE A 120 10.16 -8.22 2.45
CA PHE A 120 9.43 -8.82 1.32
C PHE A 120 10.30 -9.78 0.50
N LEU A 121 11.58 -9.92 0.86
CA LEU A 121 12.51 -10.79 0.16
C LEU A 121 12.44 -12.22 0.69
N ILE A 122 12.35 -13.16 -0.25
CA ILE A 122 12.58 -14.57 0.04
C ILE A 122 14.09 -14.84 0.24
N PRO A 123 14.46 -15.84 1.08
CA PRO A 123 15.86 -16.16 1.36
C PRO A 123 16.65 -16.45 0.08
N ASP A 124 16.12 -17.31 -0.79
CA ASP A 124 16.76 -17.70 -2.04
C ASP A 124 16.41 -16.74 -3.18
N THR A 125 17.41 -16.37 -3.99
CA THR A 125 17.16 -15.52 -5.17
C THR A 125 16.74 -16.37 -6.37
N THR A 126 15.45 -16.29 -6.72
CA THR A 126 14.80 -17.12 -7.73
C THR A 126 13.84 -16.30 -8.59
N SER A 127 13.15 -16.94 -9.53
CA SER A 127 12.07 -16.30 -10.31
C SER A 127 10.88 -15.86 -9.45
N ALA A 128 10.80 -16.29 -8.18
CA ALA A 128 9.79 -15.83 -7.25
C ALA A 128 10.18 -14.54 -6.50
N THR A 129 11.44 -14.08 -6.58
CA THR A 129 11.92 -12.96 -5.76
C THR A 129 11.21 -11.64 -6.08
N LEU A 130 11.09 -11.23 -7.35
CA LEU A 130 10.36 -10.00 -7.70
C LEU A 130 8.84 -10.15 -7.50
N PRO A 131 8.20 -11.28 -7.87
CA PRO A 131 6.80 -11.51 -7.52
C PRO A 131 6.49 -11.46 -6.01
N SER A 132 7.40 -11.93 -5.14
CA SER A 132 7.21 -11.79 -3.68
C SER A 132 7.23 -10.33 -3.22
N VAL A 133 8.04 -9.47 -3.85
CA VAL A 133 8.01 -8.02 -3.59
C VAL A 133 6.71 -7.41 -4.10
N ALA A 134 6.26 -7.80 -5.29
CA ALA A 134 4.98 -7.36 -5.86
C ALA A 134 3.79 -7.72 -4.94
N GLN A 135 3.77 -8.95 -4.44
CA GLN A 135 2.80 -9.41 -3.44
C GLN A 135 2.90 -8.61 -2.13
N GLY A 136 4.11 -8.23 -1.71
CA GLY A 136 4.32 -7.38 -0.54
C GLY A 136 3.69 -5.99 -0.71
N ILE A 137 3.86 -5.37 -1.88
CA ILE A 137 3.21 -4.10 -2.23
C ILE A 137 1.69 -4.25 -2.21
N GLU A 138 1.15 -5.29 -2.84
CA GLU A 138 -0.29 -5.56 -2.85
C GLU A 138 -0.84 -5.80 -1.45
N SER A 139 -0.12 -6.54 -0.61
CA SER A 139 -0.49 -6.78 0.80
C SER A 139 -0.58 -5.49 1.59
N LEU A 140 0.38 -4.57 1.42
CA LEU A 140 0.34 -3.25 2.07
C LEU A 140 -0.86 -2.42 1.61
N LEU A 141 -1.25 -2.50 0.32
CA LEU A 141 -2.46 -1.85 -0.17
C LEU A 141 -3.72 -2.46 0.47
N GLY A 142 -3.77 -3.78 0.60
CA GLY A 142 -4.87 -4.49 1.28
C GLY A 142 -4.96 -4.17 2.78
N ASP A 143 -3.82 -3.97 3.43
CA ASP A 143 -3.72 -3.62 4.85
C ASP A 143 -3.98 -2.12 5.14
N ASP A 144 -4.55 -1.38 4.19
CA ASP A 144 -4.83 0.06 4.31
C ASP A 144 -3.58 0.91 4.57
N ARG A 145 -2.43 0.52 3.98
CA ARG A 145 -1.14 1.22 4.10
C ARG A 145 -0.62 1.72 2.74
N PRO A 146 -1.39 2.52 1.98
CA PRO A 146 -1.05 2.89 0.61
C PRO A 146 0.24 3.73 0.49
N ALA A 147 0.53 4.60 1.46
CA ALA A 147 1.76 5.38 1.45
C ALA A 147 3.02 4.50 1.60
N GLU A 148 2.94 3.45 2.43
CA GLU A 148 4.02 2.50 2.59
C GLU A 148 4.16 1.59 1.37
N ALA A 149 3.04 1.17 0.79
CA ALA A 149 3.04 0.43 -0.48
C ALA A 149 3.75 1.22 -1.58
N VAL A 150 3.53 2.54 -1.66
CA VAL A 150 4.24 3.42 -2.59
C VAL A 150 5.74 3.46 -2.26
N GLY A 151 6.13 3.58 -0.99
CA GLY A 151 7.54 3.54 -0.58
C GLY A 151 8.24 2.27 -1.04
N VAL A 152 7.65 1.10 -0.80
CA VAL A 152 8.17 -0.19 -1.25
C VAL A 152 8.19 -0.29 -2.77
N ALA A 153 7.16 0.21 -3.46
CA ALA A 153 7.10 0.23 -4.92
C ALA A 153 8.23 1.07 -5.55
N VAL A 154 8.55 2.23 -4.97
CA VAL A 154 9.68 3.07 -5.41
C VAL A 154 11.00 2.32 -5.26
N GLU A 155 11.27 1.77 -4.07
CA GLU A 155 12.49 1.00 -3.80
C GLU A 155 12.62 -0.22 -4.74
N ALA A 156 11.51 -0.91 -5.00
CA ALA A 156 11.47 -2.05 -5.91
C ALA A 156 11.80 -1.66 -7.35
N ALA A 157 11.19 -0.58 -7.85
CA ALA A 157 11.49 -0.06 -9.19
C ALA A 157 12.95 0.42 -9.30
N GLU A 158 13.48 1.13 -8.30
CA GLU A 158 14.89 1.51 -8.27
C GLU A 158 15.84 0.31 -8.26
N TRP A 159 15.46 -0.77 -7.56
CA TRP A 159 16.22 -2.02 -7.57
C TRP A 159 16.23 -2.69 -8.94
N VAL A 160 15.10 -2.67 -9.66
CA VAL A 160 15.05 -3.09 -11.08
C VAL A 160 15.92 -2.18 -11.96
N GLY A 161 15.96 -0.87 -11.71
CA GLY A 161 16.85 0.05 -12.41
C GLY A 161 18.33 -0.31 -12.22
N ARG A 162 18.73 -0.75 -11.01
CA ARG A 162 20.10 -1.17 -10.71
C ARG A 162 20.52 -2.48 -11.39
N LEU A 163 19.60 -3.42 -11.60
CA LEU A 163 19.91 -4.67 -12.31
C LEU A 163 19.84 -4.53 -13.83
N ALA A 164 19.15 -3.50 -14.35
CA ALA A 164 18.87 -3.34 -15.77
C ALA A 164 20.10 -3.38 -16.69
N PRO A 165 21.23 -2.70 -16.39
CA PRO A 165 22.41 -2.77 -17.26
C PRO A 165 22.91 -4.20 -17.43
N ARG A 166 22.94 -4.96 -16.34
CA ARG A 166 23.40 -6.35 -16.36
C ARG A 166 22.40 -7.28 -17.05
N ALA A 167 21.10 -7.05 -16.88
CA ALA A 167 20.09 -7.78 -17.61
C ALA A 167 20.19 -7.53 -19.13
N ALA A 168 20.45 -6.30 -19.55
CA ALA A 168 20.64 -5.92 -20.95
C ALA A 168 21.91 -6.51 -21.59
N GLU A 169 22.99 -6.67 -20.82
CA GLU A 169 24.19 -7.40 -21.27
C GLU A 169 23.91 -8.89 -21.53
N LEU A 170 23.03 -9.48 -20.72
CA LEU A 170 22.65 -10.89 -20.83
C LEU A 170 21.59 -11.11 -21.92
N ASP A 171 20.75 -10.11 -22.18
CA ASP A 171 19.70 -10.12 -23.20
C ASP A 171 19.40 -8.71 -23.69
N ALA A 172 19.73 -8.44 -24.96
CA ALA A 172 19.59 -7.12 -25.57
C ALA A 172 18.12 -6.67 -25.71
N GLU A 173 17.13 -7.58 -25.63
CA GLU A 173 15.71 -7.21 -25.63
C GLU A 173 15.31 -6.44 -24.36
N LEU A 174 16.14 -6.49 -23.31
CA LEU A 174 15.92 -5.78 -22.04
C LEU A 174 16.66 -4.44 -21.96
N ALA A 175 17.12 -3.90 -23.09
CA ALA A 175 17.86 -2.63 -23.12
C ALA A 175 17.06 -1.43 -22.55
N ASP A 176 15.74 -1.47 -22.61
CA ASP A 176 14.85 -0.41 -22.12
C ASP A 176 14.42 -0.60 -20.65
N LEU A 177 14.80 -1.71 -19.99
CA LEU A 177 14.36 -2.06 -18.65
C LEU A 177 14.69 -0.96 -17.62
N GLY A 178 15.85 -0.31 -17.75
CA GLY A 178 16.25 0.78 -16.86
C GLY A 178 15.34 2.00 -16.98
N GLU A 179 14.99 2.40 -18.19
CA GLU A 179 14.07 3.52 -18.44
C GLU A 179 12.65 3.19 -17.95
N ARG A 180 12.19 1.95 -18.18
CA ARG A 180 10.90 1.48 -17.68
C ARG A 180 10.83 1.54 -16.16
N ALA A 181 11.88 1.09 -15.49
CA ALA A 181 11.99 1.13 -14.03
C ALA A 181 12.03 2.57 -13.49
N GLU A 182 12.79 3.46 -14.12
CA GLU A 182 12.86 4.88 -13.74
C GLU A 182 11.49 5.57 -13.88
N ARG A 183 10.79 5.34 -15.00
CA ARG A 183 9.43 5.88 -15.21
C ARG A 183 8.46 5.35 -14.17
N ALA A 184 8.52 4.06 -13.83
CA ALA A 184 7.67 3.47 -12.81
C ALA A 184 7.95 4.07 -11.42
N ALA A 185 9.23 4.25 -11.05
CA ALA A 185 9.63 4.87 -9.79
C ALA A 185 9.17 6.35 -9.71
N ALA A 186 9.38 7.13 -10.78
CA ALA A 186 8.93 8.52 -10.84
C ALA A 186 7.40 8.63 -10.67
N ALA A 187 6.66 7.81 -11.41
CA ALA A 187 5.21 7.75 -11.34
C ALA A 187 4.68 7.38 -9.94
N ALA A 188 5.36 6.45 -9.25
CA ALA A 188 5.03 6.09 -7.88
C ALA A 188 5.32 7.23 -6.88
N ARG A 189 6.46 7.93 -7.01
CA ARG A 189 6.78 9.08 -6.13
C ARG A 189 5.77 10.22 -6.27
N GLU A 190 5.34 10.52 -7.49
CA GLU A 190 4.34 11.56 -7.78
C GLU A 190 2.93 11.21 -7.24
N ALA A 191 2.70 9.95 -6.84
CA ALA A 191 1.42 9.52 -6.30
C ALA A 191 1.16 10.03 -4.87
N VAL A 192 2.23 10.29 -4.10
CA VAL A 192 2.12 10.80 -2.74
C VAL A 192 1.81 12.29 -2.80
N PRO A 193 0.68 12.77 -2.25
CA PRO A 193 0.42 14.20 -2.17
C PRO A 193 1.51 14.89 -1.34
N GLU A 194 1.96 16.09 -1.75
CA GLU A 194 3.07 16.85 -1.12
C GLU A 194 2.82 17.26 0.35
N THR A 195 1.77 16.77 1.01
CA THR A 195 1.35 17.17 2.35
C THR A 195 1.63 16.09 3.39
N SER A 196 2.90 15.99 3.79
CA SER A 196 3.34 15.55 5.13
C SER A 196 4.74 16.05 5.53
N ALA A 197 5.23 17.12 4.89
CA ALA A 197 6.35 17.90 5.41
C ALA A 197 5.81 19.13 6.16
N GLY A 198 5.53 18.99 7.47
CA GLY A 198 5.31 20.16 8.35
C GLY A 198 3.99 20.21 9.13
N GLY A 199 3.74 19.22 9.99
CA GLY A 199 2.97 19.45 11.21
C GLY A 199 3.92 19.27 12.40
N PRO A 200 4.19 20.29 13.24
CA PRO A 200 5.02 20.09 14.42
C PRO A 200 4.34 19.09 15.36
N PRO A 201 5.09 18.27 16.11
CA PRO A 201 4.50 17.50 17.20
C PRO A 201 3.84 18.49 18.15
N GLY A 202 2.52 18.35 18.31
CA GLY A 202 1.76 19.09 19.31
C GLY A 202 2.44 18.92 20.66
N ASP A 203 3.03 20.02 21.10
CA ASP A 203 3.57 20.28 22.40
C ASP A 203 2.55 19.86 23.47
N ALA A 204 2.74 18.68 24.04
CA ALA A 204 2.13 18.30 25.32
C ALA A 204 2.91 19.00 26.44
N GLY A 205 2.86 20.32 26.41
CA GLY A 205 3.36 21.22 27.43
C GLY A 205 2.46 21.20 28.65
N ASP A 206 2.89 20.41 29.62
CA ASP A 206 2.79 20.60 31.07
C ASP A 206 2.09 21.90 31.54
N GLY A 207 0.82 21.77 31.91
CA GLY A 207 0.04 22.80 32.60
C GLY A 207 -0.05 22.51 34.09
N ARG A 208 1.09 22.57 34.80
CA ARG A 208 1.17 22.46 36.25
C ARG A 208 0.71 23.77 36.90
N ALA A 209 -0.37 23.73 37.67
CA ALA A 209 -0.66 24.70 38.73
C ALA A 209 -1.32 23.99 39.93
N ALA A 210 -0.59 23.91 41.04
CA ALA A 210 -1.10 23.66 42.39
C ALA A 210 -1.25 25.02 43.13
N PRO A 211 -1.58 25.12 44.44
CA PRO A 211 -2.48 24.35 45.31
C PRO A 211 -3.53 25.29 46.01
N GLY A 212 -4.42 24.76 46.86
CA GLY A 212 -5.25 25.60 47.74
C GLY A 212 -6.31 24.88 48.60
N ASP A 213 -5.84 24.32 49.72
CA ASP A 213 -6.45 24.17 51.07
C ASP A 213 -7.93 23.82 51.35
N ALA A 214 -8.03 22.75 52.18
CA ALA A 214 -8.88 22.53 53.37
C ALA A 214 -10.40 22.30 53.14
N ILE A 215 -11.13 21.41 53.83
CA ILE A 215 -11.13 21.00 55.23
C ILE A 215 -11.79 19.61 55.35
N GLY A 216 -11.34 18.76 56.29
CA GLY A 216 -12.27 17.92 57.06
C GLY A 216 -11.74 16.55 57.46
N ALA A 217 -11.32 16.46 58.72
CA ALA A 217 -10.86 15.27 59.40
C ALA A 217 -11.97 14.24 59.65
N ASP A 218 -11.62 12.94 59.62
CA ASP A 218 -11.79 12.10 60.81
C ASP A 218 -10.95 10.81 60.72
N THR A 219 -10.24 10.52 61.79
CA THR A 219 -9.48 9.28 62.10
C THR A 219 -9.53 9.22 63.62
N PRO A 220 -9.89 8.09 64.27
CA PRO A 220 -8.99 6.93 64.43
C PRO A 220 -9.76 5.60 64.44
N ALA A 221 -9.21 4.40 64.49
CA ALA A 221 -8.10 3.78 65.20
C ALA A 221 -7.96 2.35 64.59
N ALA A 222 -7.02 1.46 64.82
CA ALA A 222 -5.73 1.36 65.46
C ALA A 222 -5.22 -0.07 65.15
N SER A 223 -3.91 -0.27 65.37
CA SER A 223 -3.29 -1.55 65.75
C SER A 223 -2.93 -2.57 64.65
N GLY A 224 -1.62 -2.84 64.56
CA GLY A 224 -1.15 -4.22 64.45
C GLY A 224 -0.11 -4.53 63.37
N GLU A 225 1.10 -3.98 63.50
CA GLU A 225 2.34 -4.58 62.98
C GLU A 225 2.77 -5.82 63.82
N PRO A 226 3.83 -6.59 63.51
CA PRO A 226 4.59 -6.81 62.25
C PRO A 226 5.04 -8.29 62.04
N ARG A 227 5.91 -8.52 61.02
CA ARG A 227 6.89 -9.64 60.81
C ARG A 227 6.36 -10.86 60.04
N ARG A 228 7.13 -11.53 59.17
CA ARG A 228 8.54 -11.45 58.74
C ARG A 228 8.70 -12.27 57.46
N ASP A 229 9.71 -11.93 56.67
CA ASP A 229 10.29 -12.75 55.61
C ASP A 229 10.72 -14.15 56.08
N ARG A 230 10.43 -15.16 55.26
CA ARG A 230 11.42 -16.07 54.65
C ARG A 230 10.78 -16.98 53.61
#